data_AF-A0A6V8D1Y2-F1
#
_entry.id   AF-A0A6V8D1Y2-F1
#
_cell.length_a   1.000
_cell.length_b   1.000
_cell.length_c   1.000
_cell.angle_alpha   90.00
_cell.angle_beta   90.00
_cell.angle_gamma   90.00
#
_symmetry.space_group_name_H-M   'P 1'
#
loop_
_entity.id
_entity.type
_entity.pdbx_description
1 polymer ?
#
loop_
_entity_poly.entity_id
_entity_poly.type
_entity_poly.pdbx_seq_one_letter_code
_entity_poly.pdbx_strand_id
1 'polypeptide(L)'
;TAVGTGLNTHPDFAAGVASKIAGHTGLPFRSAPNKFAQLAAHDAIVATSGALSVLAVSLMKIANDVRWLGSGPRSGLGELELPANEPGSSIMPGK
;
A
#
# COMPACT_ATOMS: atom_id res chain seq x y z
N THR A 1 27.25 -7.59 3.62
CA THR A 1 28.11 -6.41 3.85
C THR A 1 28.35 -5.72 2.50
N ALA A 2 29.29 -4.77 2.40
CA ALA A 2 29.29 -3.66 1.42
C ALA A 2 28.74 -3.97 0.01
N VAL A 3 29.24 -5.02 -0.64
CA VAL A 3 28.88 -5.36 -2.03
C VAL A 3 28.17 -6.71 -2.16
N GLY A 4 27.63 -7.26 -1.08
CA GLY A 4 26.87 -8.52 -1.09
C GLY A 4 27.68 -9.80 -0.86
N THR A 5 29.01 -9.71 -0.85
CA THR A 5 29.92 -10.86 -0.67
C THR A 5 29.91 -11.47 0.74
N GLY A 6 29.54 -10.68 1.75
CA GLY A 6 29.61 -11.11 3.15
C GLY A 6 30.99 -10.88 3.80
N LEU A 7 31.94 -10.23 3.13
CA LEU A 7 33.23 -9.87 3.73
C LEU A 7 33.04 -9.08 5.04
N ASN A 8 33.84 -9.37 6.07
CA ASN A 8 33.74 -8.79 7.42
C ASN A 8 32.42 -9.11 8.15
N THR A 9 31.82 -10.28 7.91
CA THR A 9 30.68 -10.77 8.69
C THR A 9 30.89 -12.23 9.12
N HIS A 10 30.27 -12.62 10.23
CA HIS A 10 30.26 -14.02 10.65
C HIS A 10 29.34 -14.84 9.71
N PRO A 11 29.71 -16.07 9.31
CA PRO A 11 28.91 -16.89 8.38
C PRO A 11 27.42 -17.02 8.79
N ASP A 12 27.15 -17.20 10.07
CA ASP A 12 25.78 -17.36 10.60
C ASP A 12 25.03 -16.05 10.84
N PHE A 13 25.68 -14.90 10.70
CA PHE A 13 25.11 -13.61 11.08
C PHE A 13 23.79 -13.31 10.35
N ALA A 14 23.76 -13.54 9.03
CA ALA A 14 22.61 -13.19 8.22
C ALA A 14 21.36 -14.03 8.54
N ALA A 15 21.53 -15.32 8.87
CA ALA A 15 20.44 -16.20 9.27
C ALA A 15 19.99 -15.87 10.72
N GLY A 16 20.94 -15.69 11.63
CA GLY A 16 20.66 -15.36 13.03
C GLY A 16 19.92 -14.03 13.20
N VAL A 17 20.32 -12.99 12.46
CA VAL A 17 19.62 -11.70 12.50
C VAL A 17 18.21 -11.82 11.92
N ALA A 18 18.04 -12.49 10.77
CA ALA A 18 16.71 -12.69 10.19
C ALA A 18 15.76 -13.43 11.15
N SER A 19 16.25 -14.46 11.84
CA SER A 19 15.49 -15.18 12.87
C SER A 19 15.12 -14.30 14.05
N LYS A 20 16.05 -13.45 14.54
CA LYS A 20 15.74 -12.48 15.60
C LYS A 20 14.68 -11.46 15.17
N ILE A 21 14.79 -10.91 13.96
CA ILE A 21 13.80 -9.98 13.40
C ILE A 21 12.43 -10.68 13.30
N ALA A 22 12.39 -11.91 12.81
CA ALA A 22 11.15 -12.70 12.75
C ALA A 22 10.54 -12.90 14.14
N GLY A 23 11.36 -13.26 15.14
CA GLY A 23 10.91 -13.40 16.53
C GLY A 23 10.36 -12.11 17.14
N HIS A 24 10.98 -10.96 16.87
CA HIS A 24 10.53 -9.67 17.39
C HIS A 24 9.25 -9.15 16.71
N THR A 25 9.09 -9.41 15.42
CA THR A 25 7.96 -8.88 14.63
C THR A 25 6.77 -9.84 14.57
N GLY A 26 6.99 -11.13 14.84
CA GLY A 26 6.01 -12.19 14.59
C GLY A 26 5.78 -12.47 13.10
N LEU A 27 6.58 -11.88 12.21
CA LEU A 27 6.46 -12.01 10.76
C LEU A 27 7.55 -12.95 10.20
N PRO A 28 7.30 -13.66 9.08
CA PRO A 28 8.20 -14.69 8.57
C PRO A 28 9.41 -14.11 7.80
N PHE A 29 10.21 -13.27 8.45
CA PHE A 29 11.42 -12.70 7.87
C PHE A 29 12.48 -13.78 7.61
N ARG A 30 13.15 -13.68 6.46
CA ARG A 30 14.23 -14.57 6.05
C ARG A 30 15.36 -13.79 5.37
N SER A 31 16.56 -14.34 5.45
CA SER A 31 17.72 -13.79 4.74
C SER A 31 17.57 -14.05 3.23
N ALA A 32 17.85 -13.04 2.40
CA ALA A 32 17.70 -13.18 0.96
C ALA A 32 18.68 -14.20 0.35
N PRO A 33 18.27 -15.03 -0.62
CA PRO A 33 19.16 -16.05 -1.20
C PRO A 33 20.32 -15.43 -2.01
N ASN A 34 20.08 -14.31 -2.70
CA ASN A 34 21.10 -13.57 -3.44
C ASN A 34 21.21 -12.15 -2.88
N LYS A 35 22.35 -11.84 -2.24
CA LYS A 35 22.59 -10.53 -1.63
C LYS A 35 22.96 -9.44 -2.65
N PHE A 36 23.55 -9.82 -3.79
CA PHE A 36 23.90 -8.87 -4.85
C PHE A 36 22.64 -8.26 -5.46
N ALA A 37 21.67 -9.11 -5.83
CA ALA A 37 20.40 -8.65 -6.42
C ALA A 37 19.65 -7.68 -5.48
N GLN A 38 19.62 -7.99 -4.18
CA GLN A 38 18.90 -7.17 -3.19
C GLN A 38 19.63 -5.87 -2.81
N LEU A 39 20.93 -5.75 -3.10
CA LEU A 39 21.69 -4.51 -2.91
C LEU A 39 21.68 -3.64 -4.17
N ALA A 40 21.73 -4.25 -5.36
CA ALA A 40 21.82 -3.54 -6.62
C ALA A 40 20.46 -3.07 -7.15
N ALA A 41 19.37 -3.75 -6.78
CA ALA A 41 18.02 -3.47 -7.25
C ALA A 41 16.99 -3.62 -6.14
N HIS A 42 15.82 -3.01 -6.36
CA HIS A 42 14.70 -2.98 -5.42
C HIS A 42 13.40 -3.47 -6.05
N ASP A 43 13.49 -4.55 -6.84
CA ASP A 43 12.39 -5.07 -7.65
C ASP A 43 11.18 -5.49 -6.80
N ALA A 44 11.40 -5.98 -5.58
CA ALA A 44 10.34 -6.31 -4.64
C ALA A 44 9.50 -5.07 -4.26
N ILE A 45 10.12 -3.90 -4.14
CA ILE A 45 9.42 -2.64 -3.84
C ILE A 45 8.65 -2.17 -5.07
N VAL A 46 9.25 -2.27 -6.26
CA VAL A 46 8.58 -1.95 -7.53
C VAL A 46 7.34 -2.83 -7.73
N ALA A 47 7.45 -4.14 -7.51
CA ALA A 47 6.34 -5.08 -7.60
C ALA A 47 5.23 -4.74 -6.58
N THR A 48 5.60 -4.40 -5.35
CA THR A 48 4.64 -3.97 -4.31
C THR A 48 3.92 -2.69 -4.74
N SER A 49 4.63 -1.71 -5.28
CA SER A 49 4.02 -0.48 -5.82
C SER A 49 3.06 -0.76 -6.97
N GLY A 50 3.40 -1.71 -7.85
CA GLY A 50 2.50 -2.19 -8.90
C GLY A 50 1.20 -2.76 -8.34
N ALA A 51 1.29 -3.62 -7.31
CA ALA A 51 0.11 -4.17 -6.64
C ALA A 51 -0.76 -3.07 -5.98
N LEU A 52 -0.12 -2.08 -5.34
CA LEU A 52 -0.82 -0.92 -4.78
C LEU A 52 -1.47 -0.05 -5.85
N SER A 53 -0.86 0.08 -7.03
CA SER A 53 -1.41 0.82 -8.16
C SER A 53 -2.68 0.15 -8.70
N VAL A 54 -2.69 -1.19 -8.77
CA VAL A 54 -3.91 -1.95 -9.12
C VAL A 54 -5.02 -1.70 -8.10
N LEU A 55 -4.70 -1.77 -6.80
CA LEU A 55 -5.66 -1.47 -5.74
C LEU A 55 -6.22 -0.04 -5.87
N ALA A 56 -5.37 0.94 -6.16
CA ALA A 56 -5.79 2.33 -6.34
C ALA A 56 -6.80 2.50 -7.49
N VAL A 57 -6.63 1.79 -8.61
CA VAL A 57 -7.59 1.81 -9.72
C VAL A 57 -8.93 1.23 -9.30
N SER A 58 -8.94 0.11 -8.55
CA SER A 58 -10.18 -0.47 -8.02
C SER A 58 -10.90 0.48 -7.07
N LEU A 59 -10.16 1.12 -6.15
CA LEU A 59 -10.72 2.11 -5.22
C LEU A 59 -11.24 3.35 -5.94
N MET A 60 -10.53 3.84 -6.96
CA MET A 60 -10.97 4.95 -7.79
C MET A 60 -12.31 4.65 -8.47
N LYS A 61 -12.47 3.43 -9.02
CA LYS A 61 -13.75 3.00 -9.60
C LYS A 61 -14.85 3.01 -8.54
N ILE A 62 -14.63 2.38 -7.39
CA ILE A 62 -15.63 2.31 -6.31
C ILE A 62 -16.04 3.72 -5.87
N ALA A 63 -15.07 4.61 -5.62
CA ALA A 63 -15.34 5.98 -5.24
C ALA A 63 -16.11 6.75 -6.31
N ASN A 64 -15.79 6.54 -7.59
CA ASN A 64 -16.49 7.16 -8.71
C ASN A 64 -17.94 6.69 -8.82
N ASP A 65 -18.20 5.40 -8.68
CA ASP A 65 -19.57 4.87 -8.68
C ASP A 65 -20.38 5.50 -7.54
N VAL A 66 -19.84 5.49 -6.31
CA VAL A 66 -20.52 6.05 -5.13
C VAL A 66 -20.86 7.53 -5.33
N ARG A 67 -19.91 8.36 -5.79
CA ARG A 67 -20.19 9.80 -6.00
C ARG A 67 -21.16 10.07 -7.14
N TRP A 68 -21.17 9.24 -8.20
CA TRP A 68 -22.09 9.41 -9.31
C TRP A 68 -23.50 8.98 -8.93
N LEU A 69 -23.65 7.84 -8.26
CA LEU A 69 -24.93 7.37 -7.75
C LEU A 69 -25.50 8.32 -6.68
N GLY A 70 -24.62 8.94 -5.87
CA GLY A 70 -24.99 9.98 -4.92
C GLY A 70 -25.11 11.39 -5.50
N SER A 71 -24.96 11.58 -6.81
CA SER A 71 -25.06 12.91 -7.43
C SER A 71 -26.51 13.42 -7.43
N GLY A 72 -26.73 14.69 -7.11
CA GLY A 72 -28.07 15.22 -6.92
C GLY A 72 -28.06 16.67 -6.42
N PRO A 73 -29.12 17.15 -5.75
CA PRO A 73 -30.29 16.37 -5.30
C PRO A 73 -31.41 16.21 -6.33
N ARG A 74 -31.39 16.96 -7.44
CA ARG A 74 -32.48 16.94 -8.44
C ARG A 74 -32.05 16.74 -9.89
N SER A 75 -30.80 17.08 -10.20
CA SER A 75 -30.27 17.05 -11.58
C SER A 75 -29.09 16.06 -11.73
N GLY A 76 -29.04 15.04 -10.87
CA GLY A 76 -28.08 13.94 -10.92
C GLY A 76 -28.80 12.58 -10.98
N LEU A 77 -28.12 11.50 -10.61
CA LEU A 77 -28.73 10.16 -10.54
C LEU A 77 -29.59 9.98 -9.27
N GLY A 78 -29.07 10.39 -8.10
CA GLY A 78 -29.79 10.37 -6.83
C GLY A 78 -30.20 8.98 -6.32
N GLU A 79 -29.48 7.93 -6.71
CA GLU A 79 -29.78 6.54 -6.33
C GLU A 79 -29.27 6.20 -4.91
N LEU A 80 -28.26 6.92 -4.42
CA LEU A 80 -27.72 6.78 -3.07
C LEU A 80 -27.79 8.11 -2.31
N GLU A 81 -28.05 8.03 -1.00
CA GLU A 81 -27.94 9.17 -0.09
C GLU A 81 -26.65 9.03 0.73
N LEU A 82 -25.74 10.01 0.61
CA LEU A 82 -24.45 9.98 1.29
C LEU A 82 -24.51 10.77 2.61
N PRO A 83 -23.80 10.34 3.66
CA PRO A 83 -23.74 11.08 4.92
C PRO A 83 -23.15 12.48 4.75
N ALA A 84 -23.83 13.50 5.28
CA ALA A 84 -23.31 14.87 5.34
C ALA A 84 -22.43 15.05 6.60
N ASN A 85 -21.12 15.09 6.41
CA ASN A 85 -20.16 15.27 7.51
C ASN A 85 -19.77 16.74 7.71
N GLU A 86 -19.80 17.54 6.64
CA GLU A 86 -19.49 18.97 6.67
C GLU A 86 -20.53 19.78 5.87
N PRO A 87 -20.79 21.06 6.22
CA PRO A 87 -21.63 21.92 5.41
C PRO A 87 -21.00 22.18 4.03
N GLY A 88 -21.65 21.74 2.95
CA GLY A 88 -21.17 21.98 1.58
C GLY A 88 -21.30 23.44 1.15
N SER A 89 -22.42 24.09 1.46
CA SER A 89 -22.63 25.53 1.29
C SER A 89 -23.75 26.04 2.18
N SER A 90 -23.54 27.18 2.84
CA SER A 90 -24.50 27.75 3.80
C SER A 90 -25.85 28.18 3.19
N ILE A 91 -25.92 28.39 1.87
CA ILE A 91 -27.12 28.87 1.17
C ILE A 91 -27.85 27.76 0.37
N MET A 92 -27.21 26.60 0.16
CA MET A 92 -27.75 25.53 -0.67
C MET A 92 -27.98 24.26 0.18
N PRO A 93 -29.16 24.11 0.82
CA PRO A 93 -29.48 22.90 1.57
C PRO A 93 -29.50 21.67 0.66
N GLY A 94 -28.87 20.59 1.10
CA GLY A 94 -28.73 19.36 0.33
C GLY A 94 -27.63 19.39 -0.75
N LYS A 95 -26.79 20.43 -0.77
CA LYS A 95 -25.50 20.41 -1.48
C LYS A 95 -24.41 19.77 -0.62
#